data_AF-A0AAV6J5R6-F1
#
_entry.id   AF-A0AAV6J5R6-F1
#
_cell.length_a   1.000
_cell.length_b   1.000
_cell.length_c   1.000
_cell.angle_alpha   90.00
_cell.angle_beta   90.00
_cell.angle_gamma   90.00
#
_symmetry.space_group_name_H-M   'P 1'
#
loop_
_entity.id
_entity.type
_entity.pdbx_description
1 polymer ?
#
loop_
_entity_poly.entity_id
_entity_poly.type
_entity_poly.pdbx_seq_one_letter_code
_entity_poly.pdbx_strand_id
1 'polypeptide(L)'
;MAMTALRREGKRVSTLISSPNLRSSLAPSEEQVSFGVRSISTQIVRNRMKSVKSIQKITKAMKMVAASKLRAIQVRAENSRGLWQPFTALLGDTPSMFFNNTSVLKSTYYIFMILFACFLPKEYSVLLLNCQDYLLISLYSPCLKRKIGSYIFKLHHCDALTVGVDVKKNVIVTISSDKGLCGGINSTSVKMSRALHKLNAGPDKEGKYVILGEKAKAQLIRDSKKDIEISITELQKNPLNYTQVSVLADDILKNVEFDALRIVFNKFQSVVSYLPTTATILSPEVVEKEAEAGGKLGDLDSYEIEGGETKSEVLQNLTEFQFSCVLFNAVLENACSEQGARMSAMDSSSRNAGDMLDRLTLSYNRTRQASITTELIEIISGASALTG
;
A
#
# COMPACT_ATOMS: atom_id res chain seq x y z
N MET A 1 -16.61 -46.05 -9.48
CA MET A 1 -16.74 -45.59 -10.88
C MET A 1 -16.14 -44.19 -10.95
N ALA A 2 -14.81 -44.08 -10.91
CA ALA A 2 -13.88 -44.00 -12.06
C ALA A 2 -14.04 -42.64 -12.79
N MET A 3 -13.09 -41.70 -12.72
CA MET A 3 -11.70 -41.84 -13.13
C MET A 3 -10.75 -40.87 -12.38
N THR A 4 -9.88 -41.47 -11.58
CA THR A 4 -8.51 -41.04 -11.31
C THR A 4 -7.63 -41.75 -12.34
N ALA A 5 -6.82 -41.04 -13.15
CA ALA A 5 -5.52 -41.50 -13.70
C ALA A 5 -5.05 -40.63 -14.88
N LEU A 6 -3.90 -39.97 -14.70
CA LEU A 6 -2.71 -40.00 -15.58
C LEU A 6 -1.92 -38.68 -15.57
N ARG A 7 -0.84 -38.77 -14.80
CA ARG A 7 0.36 -37.93 -14.75
C ARG A 7 1.42 -38.65 -15.58
N ARG A 8 2.21 -37.90 -16.37
CA ARG A 8 3.41 -38.22 -17.21
C ARG A 8 3.08 -37.78 -18.65
N GLU A 9 3.81 -36.86 -19.28
CA GLU A 9 5.25 -36.86 -19.51
C GLU A 9 5.86 -35.44 -19.48
N GLY A 10 7.11 -35.36 -19.03
CA GLY A 10 7.93 -34.17 -19.18
C GLY A 10 8.69 -34.18 -20.51
N LYS A 11 8.87 -33.00 -21.09
CA LYS A 11 10.04 -32.69 -21.92
C LYS A 11 10.57 -31.32 -21.53
N ARG A 12 11.77 -31.35 -20.95
CA ARG A 12 12.69 -30.21 -20.82
C ARG A 12 13.06 -29.76 -22.23
N VAL A 13 13.04 -28.44 -22.49
CA VAL A 13 13.98 -27.84 -23.44
C VAL A 13 14.66 -26.69 -22.73
N SER A 14 15.98 -26.72 -22.81
CA SER A 14 16.99 -26.02 -22.04
C SER A 14 17.14 -24.55 -22.41
N THR A 15 17.55 -23.77 -21.40
CA THR A 15 18.24 -22.50 -21.53
C THR A 15 19.57 -22.64 -22.27
N LEU A 16 19.87 -21.74 -23.21
CA LEU A 16 21.25 -21.31 -23.49
C LEU A 16 21.29 -19.79 -23.66
N ILE A 17 22.22 -19.20 -22.91
CA ILE A 17 22.60 -17.80 -22.87
C ILE A 17 23.66 -17.54 -23.94
N SER A 18 23.55 -16.45 -24.71
CA SER A 18 24.67 -15.52 -24.99
C SER A 18 24.23 -14.38 -25.92
N SER A 19 24.63 -13.16 -25.55
CA SER A 19 24.77 -11.95 -26.39
C SER A 19 26.30 -11.75 -26.64
N PRO A 20 26.85 -10.83 -27.47
CA PRO A 20 26.30 -9.53 -27.90
C PRO A 20 26.68 -9.00 -29.33
N ASN A 21 26.09 -7.84 -29.66
CA ASN A 21 26.56 -6.78 -30.59
C ASN A 21 26.67 -7.02 -32.11
N LEU A 22 25.78 -6.37 -32.87
CA LEU A 22 26.14 -5.59 -34.07
C LEU A 22 25.15 -4.43 -34.29
N ARG A 23 25.73 -3.26 -34.53
CA ARG A 23 25.05 -1.97 -34.79
C ARG A 23 24.57 -1.91 -36.24
N SER A 24 23.60 -1.00 -36.44
CA SER A 24 23.22 -0.27 -37.66
C SER A 24 22.63 -1.03 -38.85
N SER A 25 21.34 -0.78 -39.12
CA SER A 25 20.92 0.06 -40.26
C SER A 25 19.40 0.23 -40.25
N LEU A 26 18.95 1.49 -40.33
CA LEU A 26 17.55 1.82 -40.62
C LEU A 26 17.15 1.24 -41.99
N ALA A 27 16.09 0.43 -41.99
CA ALA A 27 15.20 0.25 -43.13
C ALA A 27 13.78 0.05 -42.55
N PRO A 28 12.73 0.62 -43.14
CA PRO A 28 11.38 0.26 -42.75
C PRO A 28 11.15 -1.17 -43.23
N SER A 29 11.22 -2.13 -42.32
CA SER A 29 10.84 -3.50 -42.63
C SER A 29 9.35 -3.51 -42.96
N GLU A 30 9.03 -3.65 -44.25
CA GLU A 30 7.73 -4.11 -44.69
C GLU A 30 7.38 -5.35 -43.86
N GLU A 31 6.28 -5.27 -43.09
CA GLU A 31 5.70 -6.45 -42.46
C GLU A 31 5.35 -7.43 -43.59
N GLN A 32 6.22 -8.40 -43.83
CA GLN A 32 5.89 -9.60 -44.59
C GLN A 32 4.75 -10.28 -43.84
N VAL A 33 3.53 -10.05 -44.32
CA VAL A 33 2.33 -10.74 -43.86
C VAL A 33 2.54 -12.20 -44.19
N SER A 34 2.82 -13.01 -43.16
CA SER A 34 2.85 -14.46 -43.26
C SER A 34 1.54 -14.95 -43.88
N PHE A 35 1.63 -15.37 -45.14
CA PHE A 35 0.55 -15.94 -45.93
C PHE A 35 0.11 -17.24 -45.25
N GLY A 36 -0.98 -17.18 -44.48
CA GLY A 36 -1.44 -18.31 -43.66
C GLY A 36 -2.17 -17.93 -42.37
N VAL A 37 -2.22 -16.64 -42.00
CA VAL A 37 -3.06 -16.20 -40.88
C VAL A 37 -4.52 -16.28 -41.32
N ARG A 38 -5.25 -17.30 -40.86
CA ARG A 38 -6.72 -17.37 -40.95
C ARG A 38 -7.27 -16.00 -40.57
N SER A 39 -7.87 -15.29 -41.52
CA SER A 39 -8.48 -13.99 -41.29
C SER A 39 -9.47 -14.12 -40.13
N ILE A 40 -9.22 -13.39 -39.04
CA ILE A 40 -10.11 -13.37 -37.87
C ILE A 40 -11.52 -13.02 -38.37
N SER A 41 -12.55 -13.77 -37.97
CA SER A 41 -13.90 -13.46 -38.44
C SER A 41 -14.33 -12.07 -37.96
N THR A 42 -14.94 -11.29 -38.86
CA THR A 42 -15.42 -9.92 -38.59
C THR A 42 -16.40 -9.89 -37.41
N GLN A 43 -17.17 -10.97 -37.23
CA GLN A 43 -18.11 -11.15 -36.12
C GLN A 43 -17.40 -11.28 -34.76
N ILE A 44 -16.28 -12.00 -34.67
CA ILE A 44 -15.50 -12.11 -33.43
C ILE A 44 -14.98 -10.74 -33.00
N VAL A 45 -14.40 -9.97 -33.94
CA VAL A 45 -13.90 -8.62 -33.65
C VAL A 45 -15.03 -7.70 -33.21
N ARG A 46 -16.18 -7.73 -33.89
CA ARG A 46 -17.37 -6.96 -33.53
C ARG A 46 -17.89 -7.31 -32.13
N ASN A 47 -17.95 -8.59 -31.78
CA ASN A 47 -18.37 -9.04 -30.45
C ASN A 47 -17.40 -8.55 -29.37
N ARG A 48 -16.08 -8.66 -29.61
CA ARG A 48 -15.06 -8.11 -28.69
C ARG A 48 -15.21 -6.61 -28.49
N MET A 49 -15.43 -5.84 -29.56
CA MET A 49 -15.69 -4.39 -29.45
C MET A 49 -16.90 -4.09 -28.57
N LYS A 50 -18.01 -4.82 -28.73
CA LYS A 50 -19.19 -4.67 -27.88
C LYS A 50 -18.88 -4.94 -26.41
N SER A 51 -18.16 -6.02 -26.11
CA SER A 51 -17.75 -6.37 -24.75
C SER A 51 -16.84 -5.30 -24.12
N VAL A 52 -15.80 -4.85 -24.83
CA VAL A 52 -14.88 -3.81 -24.32
C VAL A 52 -15.60 -2.47 -24.11
N LYS A 53 -16.53 -2.11 -25.00
CA LYS A 53 -17.36 -0.91 -24.83
C LYS A 53 -18.26 -0.98 -23.60
N SER A 54 -18.82 -2.16 -23.31
CA SER A 54 -19.58 -2.39 -22.07
C SER A 54 -18.69 -2.24 -20.83
N ILE A 55 -17.50 -2.85 -20.83
CA ILE A 55 -16.52 -2.72 -19.75
C ILE A 55 -16.12 -1.25 -19.52
N GLN A 56 -15.91 -0.48 -20.59
CA GLN A 56 -15.59 0.95 -20.49
C GLN A 56 -16.73 1.75 -19.84
N LYS A 57 -17.99 1.48 -20.18
CA LYS A 57 -19.15 2.13 -19.57
C LYS A 57 -19.27 1.79 -18.08
N ILE A 58 -19.09 0.51 -17.74
CA ILE A 58 -19.15 0.04 -16.35
C ILE A 58 -18.04 0.69 -15.52
N THR A 59 -16.80 0.71 -16.02
CA THR A 59 -15.66 1.33 -15.30
C THR A 59 -15.84 2.83 -15.12
N LYS A 60 -16.36 3.56 -16.12
CA LYS A 60 -16.72 4.98 -15.98
C LYS A 60 -17.81 5.20 -14.93
N ALA A 61 -18.85 4.37 -14.92
CA ALA A 61 -19.90 4.44 -13.90
C ALA A 61 -19.35 4.15 -12.50
N MET A 62 -18.54 3.09 -12.35
CA MET A 62 -17.91 2.73 -11.08
C MET A 62 -16.95 3.80 -10.56
N LYS A 63 -16.23 4.51 -11.45
CA LYS A 63 -15.42 5.68 -11.10
C LYS A 63 -16.29 6.75 -10.44
N MET A 64 -17.44 7.09 -11.03
CA MET A 64 -18.37 8.08 -10.49
C MET A 64 -19.01 7.64 -9.16
N VAL A 65 -19.36 6.35 -9.04
CA VAL A 65 -19.87 5.78 -7.78
C VAL A 65 -18.82 5.88 -6.66
N ALA A 66 -17.57 5.54 -6.95
CA ALA A 66 -16.47 5.69 -5.99
C ALA A 66 -16.25 7.15 -5.61
N ALA A 67 -16.29 8.07 -6.57
CA ALA A 67 -16.18 9.51 -6.33
C ALA A 67 -17.26 10.05 -5.38
N SER A 68 -18.51 9.64 -5.59
CA SER A 68 -19.64 10.04 -4.74
C SER A 68 -19.47 9.53 -3.31
N LYS A 69 -19.09 8.25 -3.14
CA LYS A 69 -18.81 7.66 -1.83
C LYS A 69 -17.62 8.30 -1.13
N LEU A 70 -16.57 8.63 -1.88
CA LEU A 70 -15.37 9.30 -1.36
C LEU A 70 -15.75 10.60 -0.67
N ARG A 71 -16.54 11.47 -1.33
CA ARG A 71 -16.96 12.75 -0.75
C ARG A 71 -17.71 12.57 0.57
N ALA A 72 -18.65 11.62 0.63
CA ALA A 72 -19.42 11.35 1.85
C ALA A 72 -18.55 10.84 3.01
N ILE A 73 -17.55 9.99 2.72
CA ILE A 73 -16.65 9.44 3.74
C ILE A 73 -15.58 10.47 4.13
N GLN A 74 -15.10 11.28 3.19
CA GLN A 74 -14.08 12.30 3.43
C GLN A 74 -14.54 13.31 4.48
N VAL A 75 -15.77 13.81 4.40
CA VAL A 75 -16.33 14.73 5.42
C VAL A 75 -16.31 14.09 6.81
N ARG A 76 -16.62 12.79 6.90
CA ARG A 76 -16.59 12.05 8.18
C ARG A 76 -15.17 11.84 8.69
N ALA A 77 -14.24 11.51 7.80
CA ALA A 77 -12.83 11.33 8.15
C ALA A 77 -12.18 12.64 8.60
N GLU A 78 -12.51 13.77 7.96
CA GLU A 78 -12.05 15.08 8.39
C GLU A 78 -12.57 15.45 9.78
N ASN A 79 -13.85 15.17 10.06
CA ASN A 79 -14.44 15.37 11.37
C ASN A 79 -13.83 14.46 12.46
N SER A 80 -13.39 13.24 12.11
CA SER A 80 -12.79 12.31 13.08
C SER A 80 -11.31 12.60 13.42
N ARG A 81 -10.60 13.37 12.59
CA ARG A 81 -9.16 13.63 12.77
C ARG A 81 -8.81 14.32 14.09
N GLY A 82 -9.71 15.15 14.63
CA GLY A 82 -9.49 15.84 15.89
C GLY A 82 -9.66 14.96 17.13
N LEU A 83 -10.28 13.78 16.99
CA LEU A 83 -10.67 12.94 18.14
C LEU A 83 -9.47 12.27 18.81
N TRP A 84 -8.44 11.87 18.04
CA TRP A 84 -7.31 11.11 18.56
C TRP A 84 -6.12 11.97 19.00
N GLN A 85 -6.04 13.22 18.52
CA GLN A 85 -4.99 14.18 18.85
C GLN A 85 -4.79 14.43 20.35
N PRO A 86 -5.84 14.60 21.19
CA PRO A 86 -5.64 14.80 22.62
C PRO A 86 -4.97 13.60 23.30
N PHE A 87 -5.25 12.37 22.85
CA PHE A 87 -4.59 11.18 23.41
C PHE A 87 -3.12 11.10 23.02
N THR A 88 -2.78 11.42 21.77
CA THR A 88 -1.37 11.52 21.35
C THR A 88 -0.63 12.64 22.09
N ALA A 89 -1.30 13.75 22.38
CA ALA A 89 -0.69 14.84 23.16
C ALA A 89 -0.43 14.42 24.62
N LEU A 90 -1.36 13.67 25.23
CA LEU A 90 -1.29 13.24 26.62
C LEU A 90 -0.36 12.03 26.85
N LEU A 91 -0.48 11.00 26.00
CA LEU A 91 0.27 9.74 26.14
C LEU A 91 1.54 9.70 25.28
N GLY A 92 1.73 10.71 24.43
CA GLY A 92 2.80 10.73 23.45
C GLY A 92 2.57 9.74 22.30
N ASP A 93 3.20 10.01 21.16
CA ASP A 93 3.39 8.97 20.17
C ASP A 93 4.65 8.18 20.56
N THR A 94 4.48 6.93 20.96
CA THR A 94 5.57 5.96 21.08
C THR A 94 5.58 5.05 19.85
N PRO A 95 5.99 5.54 18.66
CA PRO A 95 6.17 4.67 17.52
C PRO A 95 7.39 3.80 17.84
N SER A 96 7.12 2.61 18.35
CA SER A 96 8.08 1.53 18.30
C SER A 96 8.26 1.21 16.82
N MET A 97 9.23 1.86 16.18
CA MET A 97 9.68 1.67 14.79
C MET A 97 9.01 2.54 13.72
N PHE A 98 9.76 3.53 13.23
CA PHE A 98 9.55 4.15 11.92
C PHE A 98 10.17 3.31 10.80
N PHE A 99 9.44 3.21 9.69
CA PHE A 99 9.90 2.59 8.45
C PHE A 99 10.94 3.49 7.75
N ASN A 100 12.18 3.40 8.20
CA ASN A 100 13.29 3.96 7.44
C ASN A 100 13.60 3.01 6.28
N ASN A 101 13.14 3.35 5.07
CA ASN A 101 13.70 2.85 3.81
C ASN A 101 15.16 3.34 3.69
N THR A 102 16.03 2.79 4.53
CA THR A 102 17.46 3.11 4.64
C THR A 102 18.35 2.11 3.88
N SER A 103 17.79 1.38 2.91
CA SER A 103 18.62 0.68 1.91
C SER A 103 19.16 1.63 0.84
N VAL A 104 18.53 2.79 0.62
CA VAL A 104 19.02 3.80 -0.34
C VAL A 104 19.94 4.83 0.32
N LEU A 105 19.72 5.16 1.61
CA LEU A 105 20.54 6.14 2.34
C LEU A 105 21.86 5.57 2.88
N LYS A 106 21.94 4.29 3.24
CA LYS A 106 23.24 3.70 3.65
C LYS A 106 24.24 3.61 2.49
N SER A 107 23.76 3.39 1.26
CA SER A 107 24.63 3.30 0.08
C SER A 107 25.15 4.68 -0.35
N THR A 108 24.31 5.72 -0.31
CA THR A 108 24.73 7.09 -0.61
C THR A 108 25.60 7.70 0.50
N TYR A 109 25.37 7.39 1.78
CA TYR A 109 26.26 7.83 2.87
C TYR A 109 27.64 7.17 2.83
N TYR A 110 27.75 5.88 2.48
CA TYR A 110 29.05 5.21 2.32
C TYR A 110 29.82 5.79 1.13
N ILE A 111 29.15 6.06 0.01
CA ILE A 111 29.77 6.71 -1.16
C ILE A 111 30.21 8.14 -0.82
N PHE A 112 29.43 8.90 -0.05
CA PHE A 112 29.78 10.27 0.34
C PHE A 112 30.93 10.30 1.37
N MET A 113 30.98 9.39 2.33
CA MET A 113 32.09 9.25 3.30
C MET A 113 33.39 8.78 2.64
N ILE A 114 33.32 7.86 1.69
CA ILE A 114 34.51 7.41 0.92
C ILE A 114 35.04 8.56 0.04
N LEU A 115 34.15 9.36 -0.57
CA LEU A 115 34.57 10.54 -1.34
C LEU A 115 35.17 11.63 -0.45
N PHE A 116 34.64 11.84 0.76
CA PHE A 116 35.11 12.86 1.70
C PHE A 116 36.44 12.47 2.36
N ALA A 117 36.66 11.18 2.64
CA ALA A 117 37.92 10.66 3.17
C ALA A 117 39.07 10.70 2.15
N CYS A 118 38.79 10.66 0.85
CA CYS A 118 39.79 10.81 -0.21
C CYS A 118 40.28 12.25 -0.44
N PHE A 119 39.61 13.26 0.13
CA PHE A 119 39.86 14.68 -0.19
C PHE A 119 40.47 15.50 0.95
N LEU A 120 40.76 14.90 2.12
CA LEU A 120 41.38 15.59 3.25
C LEU A 120 42.86 15.21 3.40
N PRO A 121 43.78 16.20 3.48
CA PRO A 121 45.19 15.96 3.73
C PRO A 121 45.42 15.32 5.11
N LYS A 122 46.40 14.41 5.16
CA LYS A 122 46.83 13.64 6.34
C LYS A 122 47.36 14.57 7.43
N GLU A 123 46.53 15.00 8.39
CA GLU A 123 47.03 15.41 9.72
C GLU A 123 46.02 15.50 10.86
N TYR A 124 44.74 15.12 10.68
CA TYR A 124 43.77 15.12 11.79
C TYR A 124 42.99 13.82 11.85
N SER A 125 43.63 12.79 12.39
CA SER A 125 43.07 11.44 12.54
C SER A 125 42.83 11.07 14.00
N VAL A 126 42.25 11.96 14.82
CA VAL A 126 41.69 11.59 16.14
C VAL A 126 40.63 12.63 16.54
N LEU A 127 39.35 12.41 16.22
CA LEU A 127 38.16 12.95 16.90
C LEU A 127 36.90 12.67 16.06
N LEU A 128 36.39 11.44 16.11
CA LEU A 128 35.03 11.12 15.62
C LEU A 128 34.39 10.07 16.54
N LEU A 129 34.18 10.45 17.79
CA LEU A 129 33.18 9.87 18.69
C LEU A 129 32.63 11.01 19.53
N ASN A 130 31.56 11.65 19.04
CA ASN A 130 30.42 12.15 19.81
C ASN A 130 29.56 13.09 18.92
N CYS A 131 28.25 12.87 18.98
CA CYS A 131 27.27 13.37 18.02
C CYS A 131 26.61 14.68 18.50
N GLN A 132 27.39 15.65 19.01
CA GLN A 132 26.81 16.82 19.70
C GLN A 132 27.25 18.21 19.23
N ASP A 133 28.09 18.33 18.20
CA ASP A 133 28.53 19.65 17.71
C ASP A 133 28.12 19.90 16.25
N TYR A 134 26.85 20.21 16.03
CA TYR A 134 26.33 20.64 14.71
C TYR A 134 26.29 22.16 14.51
N LEU A 135 26.81 22.95 15.46
CA LEU A 135 26.73 24.42 15.37
C LEU A 135 27.88 25.07 14.58
N LEU A 136 28.97 24.36 14.26
CA LEU A 136 30.21 24.97 13.74
C LEU A 136 30.39 24.95 12.22
N ILE A 137 29.48 24.31 11.46
CA ILE A 137 29.58 24.20 9.98
C ILE A 137 28.87 25.39 9.26
N SER A 138 28.40 26.40 10.02
CA SER A 138 27.66 27.54 9.46
C SER A 138 28.53 28.60 8.76
N LEU A 139 29.86 28.58 8.93
CA LEU A 139 30.70 29.73 8.57
C LEU A 139 31.60 29.62 7.33
N TYR A 140 31.61 28.51 6.59
CA TYR A 140 32.49 28.40 5.42
C TYR A 140 31.79 27.94 4.14
N SER A 141 31.85 28.82 3.13
CA SER A 141 31.47 28.71 1.71
C SER A 141 30.01 28.98 1.29
N PRO A 142 29.75 30.10 0.57
CA PRO A 142 28.41 30.44 0.06
C PRO A 142 27.93 29.59 -1.12
N CYS A 143 28.79 28.77 -1.75
CA CYS A 143 28.44 27.98 -2.94
C CYS A 143 27.57 26.73 -2.67
N LEU A 144 27.55 26.21 -1.45
CA LEU A 144 26.84 24.95 -1.13
C LEU A 144 25.38 25.16 -0.69
N LYS A 145 24.97 26.41 -0.40
CA LYS A 145 23.62 26.75 0.07
C LYS A 145 22.51 26.50 -0.97
N ARG A 146 22.80 26.61 -2.28
CA ARG A 146 21.77 26.55 -3.33
C ARG A 146 21.33 25.13 -3.70
N LYS A 147 22.18 24.12 -3.49
CA LYS A 147 21.88 22.71 -3.82
C LYS A 147 21.46 21.88 -2.60
N ILE A 148 21.81 22.35 -1.40
CA ILE A 148 21.44 21.70 -0.13
C ILE A 148 20.10 22.22 0.43
N GLY A 149 19.62 23.39 -0.01
CA GLY A 149 18.35 23.97 0.45
C GLY A 149 17.10 23.08 0.21
N SER A 150 17.11 22.23 -0.82
CA SER A 150 15.98 21.31 -1.08
C SER A 150 16.05 20.01 -0.27
N TYR A 151 17.21 19.68 0.31
CA TYR A 151 17.41 18.47 1.13
C TYR A 151 17.28 18.75 2.64
N ILE A 152 17.65 19.96 3.09
CA ILE A 152 17.48 20.37 4.50
C ILE A 152 16.00 20.41 4.91
N PHE A 153 15.09 20.80 4.01
CA PHE A 153 13.65 20.83 4.32
C PHE A 153 13.03 19.44 4.54
N LYS A 154 13.74 18.36 4.16
CA LYS A 154 13.29 16.98 4.34
C LYS A 154 13.92 16.29 5.57
N LEU A 155 14.89 16.95 6.21
CA LEU A 155 15.60 16.46 7.40
C LEU A 155 14.98 16.94 8.71
N HIS A 156 14.20 18.03 8.70
CA HIS A 156 13.52 18.57 9.90
C HIS A 156 12.40 17.68 10.47
N HIS A 157 12.17 16.48 9.94
CA HIS A 157 11.23 15.49 10.49
C HIS A 157 11.94 14.17 10.88
N CYS A 158 13.27 14.18 11.01
CA CYS A 158 14.06 13.01 11.42
C CYS A 158 14.50 13.01 12.89
N ASP A 159 13.91 13.86 13.73
CA ASP A 159 14.18 13.87 15.17
C ASP A 159 13.12 13.06 15.94
N ALA A 160 13.31 11.75 16.01
CA ALA A 160 12.84 10.93 17.12
C ALA A 160 13.69 9.65 17.20
N LEU A 161 14.80 9.79 17.91
CA LEU A 161 15.64 8.70 18.39
C LEU A 161 14.81 7.80 19.34
N THR A 162 14.79 6.51 19.03
CA THR A 162 14.68 5.35 19.96
C THR A 162 14.12 5.58 21.37
N VAL A 163 12.86 5.17 21.58
CA VAL A 163 12.45 4.42 22.79
C VAL A 163 11.67 3.22 22.29
N GLY A 164 12.40 2.14 21.96
CA GLY A 164 11.78 0.89 21.56
C GLY A 164 11.29 0.18 22.82
N VAL A 165 9.99 0.21 23.06
CA VAL A 165 9.37 -0.62 24.09
C VAL A 165 9.63 -2.09 23.74
N ASP A 166 10.29 -2.83 24.62
CA ASP A 166 10.54 -4.26 24.44
C ASP A 166 9.29 -5.04 24.84
N VAL A 167 8.43 -5.23 23.85
CA VAL A 167 7.12 -5.85 24.01
C VAL A 167 7.17 -7.34 23.69
N LYS A 168 6.60 -8.19 24.58
CA LYS A 168 6.54 -9.65 24.41
C LYS A 168 5.35 -10.08 23.54
N LYS A 169 4.15 -9.54 23.80
CA LYS A 169 2.93 -9.84 23.02
C LYS A 169 2.55 -8.67 22.10
N ASN A 170 2.83 -8.83 20.80
CA ASN A 170 2.52 -7.84 19.78
C ASN A 170 1.29 -8.26 18.97
N VAL A 171 0.30 -7.37 18.88
CA VAL A 171 -0.90 -7.61 18.10
C VAL A 171 -0.98 -6.60 16.96
N ILE A 172 -1.12 -7.10 15.73
CA ILE A 172 -1.15 -6.28 14.53
C ILE A 172 -2.57 -6.25 13.97
N VAL A 173 -3.24 -5.12 14.13
CA VAL A 173 -4.57 -4.86 13.55
C VAL A 173 -4.37 -4.37 12.11
N THR A 174 -4.67 -5.22 11.14
CA THR A 174 -4.54 -4.87 9.72
C THR A 174 -5.88 -4.43 9.17
N ILE A 175 -5.99 -3.14 8.81
CA ILE A 175 -7.20 -2.60 8.20
C ILE A 175 -7.15 -2.71 6.69
N SER A 176 -8.19 -3.33 6.12
CA SER A 176 -8.35 -3.56 4.70
C SER A 176 -9.81 -3.38 4.25
N SER A 177 -10.05 -3.45 2.94
CA SER A 177 -11.38 -3.38 2.38
C SER A 177 -12.03 -4.75 2.20
N ASP A 178 -13.35 -4.84 2.26
CA ASP A 178 -14.08 -6.05 1.87
C ASP A 178 -14.14 -6.25 0.34
N LYS A 179 -14.28 -5.14 -0.39
CA LYS A 179 -14.49 -5.13 -1.84
C LYS A 179 -13.17 -5.04 -2.59
N GLY A 180 -13.14 -5.68 -3.77
CA GLY A 180 -12.00 -5.57 -4.69
C GLY A 180 -11.94 -4.23 -5.43
N LEU A 181 -11.13 -4.22 -6.49
CA LEU A 181 -11.00 -3.11 -7.46
C LEU A 181 -10.45 -1.81 -6.88
N CYS A 182 -9.78 -1.87 -5.73
CA CYS A 182 -9.13 -0.75 -5.06
C CYS A 182 -7.62 -0.63 -5.38
N GLY A 183 -7.18 -1.20 -6.51
CA GLY A 183 -5.77 -1.20 -6.91
C GLY A 183 -4.88 -1.94 -5.90
N GLY A 184 -3.77 -1.31 -5.51
CA GLY A 184 -2.73 -1.90 -4.66
C GLY A 184 -2.91 -1.69 -3.15
N ILE A 185 -3.93 -0.98 -2.69
CA ILE A 185 -4.02 -0.50 -1.30
C ILE A 185 -3.95 -1.64 -0.27
N ASN A 186 -4.74 -2.71 -0.45
CA ASN A 186 -4.74 -3.86 0.45
C ASN A 186 -3.41 -4.61 0.45
N SER A 187 -2.75 -4.68 -0.71
CA SER A 187 -1.44 -5.34 -0.80
C SER A 187 -0.37 -4.54 -0.07
N THR A 188 -0.46 -3.21 -0.05
CA THR A 188 0.44 -2.34 0.71
C THR A 188 0.22 -2.50 2.20
N SER A 189 -1.04 -2.49 2.68
CA SER A 189 -1.36 -2.75 4.09
C SER A 189 -0.82 -4.11 4.55
N VAL A 190 -1.07 -5.18 3.79
CA VAL A 190 -0.60 -6.53 4.14
C VAL A 190 0.92 -6.63 4.11
N LYS A 191 1.59 -5.97 3.16
CA LYS A 191 3.07 -5.91 3.13
C LYS A 191 3.62 -5.22 4.37
N MET A 192 3.00 -4.11 4.80
CA MET A 192 3.39 -3.38 6.00
C MET A 192 3.19 -4.24 7.25
N SER A 193 2.02 -4.88 7.39
CA SER A 193 1.75 -5.80 8.50
C SER A 193 2.75 -6.95 8.56
N ARG A 194 3.08 -7.56 7.41
CA ARG A 194 4.08 -8.63 7.33
C ARG A 194 5.47 -8.12 7.72
N ALA A 195 5.83 -6.90 7.31
CA ALA A 195 7.10 -6.30 7.69
C ALA A 195 7.18 -6.07 9.20
N LEU A 196 6.12 -5.53 9.81
CA LEU A 196 6.05 -5.34 11.27
C LEU A 196 6.15 -6.67 12.03
N HIS A 197 5.46 -7.70 11.56
CA HIS A 197 5.52 -9.03 12.18
C HIS A 197 6.93 -9.63 12.10
N LYS A 198 7.63 -9.49 10.96
CA LYS A 198 9.02 -9.94 10.82
C LYS A 198 9.99 -9.17 11.70
N LEU A 199 9.80 -7.86 11.85
CA LEU A 199 10.64 -7.02 12.69
C LEU A 199 10.45 -7.34 14.18
N ASN A 200 9.26 -7.81 14.56
CA ASN A 200 8.93 -8.20 15.92
C ASN A 200 9.14 -9.69 16.20
N ALA A 201 9.56 -10.48 15.22
CA ALA A 201 9.85 -11.90 15.39
C ALA A 201 11.21 -12.10 16.08
N GLY A 202 11.19 -12.08 17.41
CA GLY A 202 12.31 -12.49 18.28
C GLY A 202 12.02 -13.84 18.95
N PRO A 203 13.02 -14.50 19.56
CA PRO A 203 12.85 -15.82 20.19
C PRO A 203 11.80 -15.84 21.31
N ASP A 204 11.53 -14.69 21.96
CA ASP A 204 10.59 -14.56 23.08
C ASP A 204 9.35 -13.69 22.74
N LYS A 205 9.10 -13.37 21.47
CA LYS A 205 8.04 -12.44 21.06
C LYS A 205 6.97 -13.14 20.23
N GLU A 206 5.73 -13.09 20.72
CA GLU A 206 4.55 -13.60 19.99
C GLU A 206 3.91 -12.47 19.19
N GLY A 207 3.66 -12.73 17.91
CA GLY A 207 3.04 -11.79 16.99
C GLY A 207 1.69 -12.31 16.49
N LYS A 208 0.59 -11.72 16.95
CA LYS A 208 -0.78 -12.09 16.54
C LYS A 208 -1.35 -11.10 15.55
N TYR A 209 -2.23 -11.56 14.67
CA TYR A 209 -2.95 -10.74 13.70
C TYR A 209 -4.43 -10.65 14.02
N VAL A 210 -4.91 -9.41 14.02
CA VAL A 210 -6.33 -9.09 13.96
C VAL A 210 -6.60 -8.47 12.60
N ILE A 211 -7.55 -9.04 11.86
CA ILE A 211 -7.81 -8.63 10.49
C ILE A 211 -9.16 -7.95 10.40
N LEU A 212 -9.15 -6.72 9.89
CA LEU A 212 -10.35 -5.99 9.54
C LEU A 212 -10.50 -6.02 8.01
N GLY A 213 -11.52 -6.72 7.54
CA GLY A 213 -11.90 -6.84 6.13
C GLY A 213 -11.45 -8.14 5.45
N GLU A 214 -12.24 -8.57 4.46
CA GLU A 214 -12.07 -9.86 3.79
C GLU A 214 -10.79 -9.96 2.93
N LYS A 215 -10.31 -8.84 2.35
CA LYS A 215 -9.16 -8.88 1.41
C LYS A 215 -7.82 -9.11 2.09
N ALA A 216 -7.59 -8.58 3.29
CA ALA A 216 -6.38 -8.89 4.04
C ALA A 216 -6.40 -10.35 4.51
N LYS A 217 -7.56 -10.86 4.94
CA LYS A 217 -7.74 -12.26 5.34
C LYS A 217 -7.30 -13.22 4.24
N ALA A 218 -7.80 -13.01 3.02
CA ALA A 218 -7.43 -13.85 1.87
C ALA A 218 -5.94 -13.83 1.52
N GLN A 219 -5.20 -12.75 1.84
CA GLN A 219 -3.76 -12.66 1.60
C GLN A 219 -2.94 -13.26 2.75
N LEU A 220 -3.29 -12.95 4.00
CA LEU A 220 -2.56 -13.40 5.19
C LEU A 220 -2.76 -14.88 5.52
N ILE A 221 -3.91 -15.47 5.16
CA ILE A 221 -4.15 -16.93 5.32
C ILE A 221 -3.06 -17.77 4.62
N ARG A 222 -2.46 -17.26 3.54
CA ARG A 222 -1.43 -17.99 2.80
C ARG A 222 -0.09 -18.03 3.53
N ASP A 223 0.24 -16.96 4.27
CA ASP A 223 1.56 -16.80 4.88
C ASP A 223 1.57 -17.27 6.34
N SER A 224 0.58 -16.85 7.12
CA SER A 224 0.58 -16.94 8.58
C SER A 224 -0.80 -17.30 9.12
N LYS A 225 -1.35 -18.44 8.67
CA LYS A 225 -2.67 -18.93 9.12
C LYS A 225 -2.74 -19.16 10.63
N LYS A 226 -1.61 -19.56 11.23
CA LYS A 226 -1.52 -19.93 12.66
C LYS A 226 -1.62 -18.72 13.59
N ASP A 227 -1.24 -17.55 13.09
CA ASP A 227 -1.09 -16.33 13.90
C ASP A 227 -2.33 -15.42 13.79
N ILE A 228 -3.40 -15.87 13.13
CA ILE A 228 -4.65 -15.11 12.99
C ILE A 228 -5.60 -15.53 14.10
N GLU A 229 -5.96 -14.59 14.98
CA GLU A 229 -6.94 -14.82 16.03
C GLU A 229 -8.34 -14.43 15.58
N ILE A 230 -8.49 -13.18 15.11
CA ILE A 230 -9.79 -12.62 14.74
C ILE A 230 -9.75 -12.10 13.31
N SER A 231 -10.83 -12.41 12.59
CA SER A 231 -11.14 -11.75 11.34
C SER A 231 -12.55 -11.18 11.39
N ILE A 232 -12.67 -9.86 11.35
CA ILE A 232 -13.95 -9.16 11.23
C ILE A 232 -14.17 -8.83 9.75
N THR A 233 -15.35 -9.17 9.24
CA THR A 233 -15.76 -8.94 7.86
C THR A 233 -16.91 -7.96 7.80
N GLU A 234 -17.13 -7.33 6.64
CA GLU A 234 -18.33 -6.52 6.33
C GLU A 234 -18.41 -5.13 7.00
N LEU A 235 -17.26 -4.54 7.31
CA LEU A 235 -17.14 -3.18 7.86
C LEU A 235 -17.80 -2.09 7.00
N GLN A 236 -17.86 -2.26 5.68
CA GLN A 236 -18.27 -1.19 4.75
C GLN A 236 -19.63 -1.39 4.07
N LYS A 237 -20.49 -2.27 4.62
CA LYS A 237 -21.87 -2.40 4.12
C LYS A 237 -22.72 -1.19 4.49
N ASN A 238 -22.62 -0.74 5.75
CA ASN A 238 -23.33 0.40 6.28
C ASN A 238 -22.40 1.63 6.37
N PRO A 239 -22.94 2.86 6.46
CA PRO A 239 -22.12 4.00 6.85
C PRO A 239 -21.46 3.72 8.20
N LEU A 240 -20.14 3.90 8.25
CA LEU A 240 -19.33 3.66 9.44
C LEU A 240 -19.76 4.61 10.56
N ASN A 241 -20.26 4.04 11.66
CA ASN A 241 -20.64 4.76 12.88
C ASN A 241 -19.69 4.39 14.01
N TYR A 242 -19.50 5.30 14.97
CA TYR A 242 -18.66 5.06 16.13
C TYR A 242 -19.12 3.85 16.95
N THR A 243 -20.43 3.68 17.14
CA THR A 243 -21.03 2.56 17.88
C THR A 243 -20.69 1.19 17.30
N GLN A 244 -20.50 1.09 15.97
CA GLN A 244 -20.07 -0.16 15.37
C GLN A 244 -18.60 -0.42 15.65
N VAL A 245 -17.77 0.62 15.56
CA VAL A 245 -16.34 0.48 15.82
C VAL A 245 -16.03 0.24 17.29
N SER A 246 -16.82 0.80 18.22
CA SER A 246 -16.66 0.52 19.65
C SER A 246 -16.93 -0.95 19.98
N VAL A 247 -17.98 -1.55 19.41
CA VAL A 247 -18.25 -3.00 19.56
C VAL A 247 -17.08 -3.82 19.00
N LEU A 248 -16.52 -3.42 17.86
CA LEU A 248 -15.36 -4.10 17.29
C LEU A 248 -14.09 -3.91 18.14
N ALA A 249 -13.92 -2.75 18.77
CA ALA A 249 -12.82 -2.52 19.70
C ALA A 249 -12.97 -3.43 20.92
N ASP A 250 -14.16 -3.52 21.53
CA ASP A 250 -14.44 -4.40 22.66
C ASP A 250 -14.20 -5.88 22.32
N ASP A 251 -14.61 -6.31 21.12
CA ASP A 251 -14.39 -7.67 20.63
C ASP A 251 -12.89 -7.98 20.46
N ILE A 252 -12.08 -6.99 20.07
CA ILE A 252 -10.62 -7.14 19.96
C ILE A 252 -9.99 -7.22 21.35
N LEU A 253 -10.41 -6.36 22.28
CA LEU A 253 -9.88 -6.34 23.66
C LEU A 253 -10.17 -7.62 24.43
N LYS A 254 -11.37 -8.22 24.28
CA LYS A 254 -11.77 -9.42 25.03
C LYS A 254 -11.05 -10.69 24.64
N ASN A 255 -10.71 -10.82 23.36
CA ASN A 255 -10.22 -12.06 22.79
C ASN A 255 -8.71 -12.11 22.66
N VAL A 256 -8.04 -10.97 22.85
CA VAL A 256 -6.61 -10.83 22.58
C VAL A 256 -5.91 -10.21 23.77
N GLU A 257 -4.94 -10.94 24.31
CA GLU A 257 -3.98 -10.38 25.26
C GLU A 257 -2.89 -9.62 24.48
N PHE A 258 -2.80 -8.31 24.69
CA PHE A 258 -1.83 -7.44 24.03
C PHE A 258 -0.99 -6.69 25.06
N ASP A 259 0.30 -6.58 24.80
CA ASP A 259 1.17 -5.63 25.48
C ASP A 259 1.32 -4.37 24.62
N ALA A 260 1.39 -4.53 23.28
CA ALA A 260 1.28 -3.45 22.32
C ALA A 260 0.44 -3.83 21.10
N LEU A 261 -0.47 -2.93 20.76
CA LEU A 261 -1.38 -3.02 19.63
C LEU A 261 -0.93 -2.07 18.52
N ARG A 262 -0.73 -2.62 17.32
CA ARG A 262 -0.24 -1.89 16.15
C ARG A 262 -1.32 -1.88 15.08
N ILE A 263 -1.92 -0.73 14.86
CA ILE A 263 -2.97 -0.55 13.85
C ILE A 263 -2.34 -0.09 12.55
N VAL A 264 -2.43 -0.93 11.52
CA VAL A 264 -1.94 -0.65 10.16
C VAL A 264 -3.10 -0.18 9.31
N PHE A 265 -3.04 1.06 8.85
CA PHE A 265 -4.06 1.66 7.99
C PHE A 265 -3.42 2.60 6.96
N ASN A 266 -4.21 3.04 5.99
CA ASN A 266 -3.78 4.02 5.00
C ASN A 266 -4.36 5.38 5.33
N LYS A 267 -3.51 6.36 5.62
CA LYS A 267 -3.89 7.75 5.82
C LYS A 267 -4.16 8.42 4.48
N PHE A 268 -5.35 9.00 4.34
CA PHE A 268 -5.77 9.71 3.14
C PHE A 268 -5.14 11.10 3.11
N GLN A 269 -4.28 11.36 2.11
CA GLN A 269 -3.80 12.72 1.83
C GLN A 269 -4.54 13.33 0.66
N SER A 270 -4.67 12.58 -0.43
CA SER A 270 -5.42 13.00 -1.59
C SER A 270 -6.00 11.78 -2.29
N VAL A 271 -6.87 12.04 -3.26
CA VAL A 271 -7.46 11.03 -4.14
C VAL A 271 -6.41 10.11 -4.78
N VAL A 272 -5.22 10.65 -5.05
CA VAL A 272 -4.13 9.94 -5.75
C VAL A 272 -3.12 9.35 -4.76
N SER A 273 -2.88 10.01 -3.63
CA SER A 273 -1.82 9.65 -2.69
C SER A 273 -2.38 9.32 -1.30
N TYR A 274 -2.00 8.15 -0.81
CA TYR A 274 -2.24 7.69 0.54
C TYR A 274 -0.93 7.17 1.14
N LEU A 275 -0.74 7.37 2.44
CA LEU A 275 0.45 6.93 3.17
C LEU A 275 0.06 5.76 4.08
N PRO A 276 0.70 4.58 3.97
CA PRO A 276 0.51 3.52 4.96
C PRO A 276 1.15 3.97 6.28
N THR A 277 0.35 4.07 7.32
CA THR A 277 0.77 4.52 8.66
C THR A 277 0.44 3.45 9.69
N THR A 278 1.24 3.42 10.75
CA THR A 278 1.07 2.51 11.88
C THR A 278 0.87 3.32 13.14
N ALA A 279 -0.31 3.20 13.75
CA ALA A 279 -0.53 3.73 15.10
C ALA A 279 -0.22 2.65 16.12
N THR A 280 0.43 3.04 17.21
CA THR A 280 0.79 2.16 18.33
C THR A 280 -0.04 2.55 19.53
N ILE A 281 -0.63 1.55 20.18
CA ILE A 281 -1.35 1.70 21.44
C ILE A 281 -0.75 0.69 22.40
N LEU A 282 -0.45 1.12 23.60
CA LEU A 282 0.18 0.30 24.63
C LEU A 282 -0.90 -0.19 25.60
N SER A 283 -0.64 -1.34 26.22
CA SER A 283 -1.43 -1.85 27.33
C SER A 283 -1.24 -0.98 28.57
N PRO A 284 -2.27 -0.80 29.42
CA PRO A 284 -2.18 0.01 30.64
C PRO A 284 -0.98 -0.37 31.54
N GLU A 285 -0.67 -1.65 31.69
CA GLU A 285 0.48 -2.10 32.51
C GLU A 285 1.83 -1.64 31.97
N VAL A 286 1.94 -1.52 30.65
CA VAL A 286 3.16 -1.07 29.96
C VAL A 286 3.25 0.44 30.02
N VAL A 287 2.12 1.13 29.88
CA VAL A 287 2.02 2.59 30.04
C VAL A 287 2.44 3.02 31.44
N GLU A 288 2.02 2.31 32.49
CA GLU A 288 2.42 2.61 33.86
C GLU A 288 3.93 2.46 34.07
N LYS A 289 4.51 1.35 33.59
CA LYS A 289 5.97 1.12 33.66
C LYS A 289 6.76 2.16 32.88
N GLU A 290 6.25 2.62 31.76
CA GLU A 290 6.88 3.68 30.95
C GLU A 290 6.75 5.07 31.58
N ALA A 291 5.63 5.33 32.26
CA ALA A 291 5.45 6.54 33.04
C ALA A 291 6.46 6.59 34.20
N GLU A 292 6.67 5.48 34.90
CA GLU A 292 7.67 5.36 35.97
C GLU A 292 9.13 5.47 35.47
N ALA A 293 9.40 5.06 34.23
CA ALA A 293 10.74 5.10 33.62
C ALA A 293 11.18 6.51 33.15
N GLY A 294 10.32 7.53 33.25
CA GLY A 294 10.70 8.94 33.01
C GLY A 294 10.80 9.38 31.55
N GLY A 295 10.03 8.77 30.64
CA GLY A 295 9.90 9.24 29.25
C GLY A 295 9.02 10.49 29.09
N LYS A 296 8.64 10.87 27.85
CA LYS A 296 7.62 11.92 27.58
C LYS A 296 6.25 11.63 28.24
N LEU A 297 6.02 10.37 28.64
CA LEU A 297 4.87 9.91 29.43
C LEU A 297 4.95 10.28 30.93
N GLY A 298 6.12 10.71 31.43
CA GLY A 298 6.31 11.14 32.82
C GLY A 298 5.66 12.49 33.15
N ASP A 299 5.12 13.20 32.16
CA ASP A 299 4.34 14.43 32.39
C ASP A 299 2.93 14.12 32.92
N LEU A 300 2.53 12.84 32.99
CA LEU A 300 1.25 12.41 33.54
C LEU A 300 1.11 12.71 35.04
N ASP A 301 2.20 12.83 35.79
CA ASP A 301 2.18 13.20 37.21
C ASP A 301 1.81 14.68 37.44
N SER A 302 1.83 15.51 36.38
CA SER A 302 1.38 16.91 36.45
C SER A 302 -0.15 17.04 36.46
N TYR A 303 -0.88 15.97 36.13
CA TYR A 303 -2.34 15.98 36.06
C TYR A 303 -2.95 15.49 37.37
N GLU A 304 -3.82 16.31 37.95
CA GLU A 304 -4.66 15.92 39.07
C GLU A 304 -5.87 15.12 38.56
N ILE A 305 -6.14 13.96 39.15
CA ILE A 305 -7.25 13.09 38.76
C ILE A 305 -8.47 13.45 39.59
N GLU A 306 -9.48 14.02 38.93
CA GLU A 306 -10.78 14.31 39.52
C GLU A 306 -11.62 13.04 39.57
N GLY A 307 -11.73 12.42 40.74
CA GLY A 307 -12.56 11.22 40.98
C GLY A 307 -12.08 10.40 42.17
N GLY A 308 -12.97 9.62 42.79
CA GLY A 308 -12.61 8.67 43.85
C GLY A 308 -11.92 7.38 43.36
N GLU A 309 -11.54 7.34 42.08
CA GLU A 309 -10.94 6.18 41.41
C GLU A 309 -9.41 6.23 41.48
N THR A 310 -8.77 5.07 41.43
CA THR A 310 -7.31 4.96 41.45
C THR A 310 -6.70 5.36 40.11
N LYS A 311 -5.44 5.86 40.09
CA LYS A 311 -4.72 6.23 38.86
C LYS A 311 -4.71 5.12 37.80
N SER A 312 -4.59 3.87 38.25
CA SER A 312 -4.56 2.69 37.38
C SER A 312 -5.89 2.43 36.66
N GLU A 313 -7.03 2.59 37.34
CA GLU A 313 -8.36 2.41 36.74
C GLU A 313 -8.64 3.47 35.66
N VAL A 314 -8.25 4.72 35.93
CA VAL A 314 -8.41 5.83 34.97
C VAL A 314 -7.55 5.59 33.72
N LEU A 315 -6.32 5.12 33.88
CA LEU A 315 -5.44 4.79 32.75
C LEU A 315 -5.98 3.63 31.92
N GLN A 316 -6.58 2.63 32.55
CA GLN A 316 -7.24 1.54 31.83
C GLN A 316 -8.42 2.08 30.99
N ASN A 317 -9.35 2.82 31.61
CA ASN A 317 -10.49 3.40 30.90
C ASN A 317 -10.05 4.33 29.75
N LEU A 318 -8.98 5.10 29.97
CA LEU A 318 -8.44 6.04 29.00
C LEU A 318 -7.79 5.31 27.81
N THR A 319 -7.02 4.26 28.04
CA THR A 319 -6.35 3.49 26.98
C THR A 319 -7.37 2.71 26.13
N GLU A 320 -8.41 2.15 26.75
CA GLU A 320 -9.54 1.52 26.04
C GLU A 320 -10.28 2.55 25.16
N PHE A 321 -10.56 3.74 25.70
CA PHE A 321 -11.20 4.81 24.93
C PHE A 321 -10.31 5.33 23.81
N GLN A 322 -9.01 5.53 24.07
CA GLN A 322 -8.01 5.89 23.06
C GLN A 322 -8.02 4.86 21.92
N PHE A 323 -8.02 3.56 22.23
CA PHE A 323 -8.06 2.52 21.22
C PHE A 323 -9.28 2.65 20.32
N SER A 324 -10.47 2.79 20.90
CA SER A 324 -11.72 2.97 20.14
C SER A 324 -11.66 4.21 19.22
N CYS A 325 -11.17 5.35 19.73
CA CYS A 325 -11.04 6.59 18.94
C CYS A 325 -10.03 6.44 17.78
N VAL A 326 -8.84 5.88 18.05
CA VAL A 326 -7.81 5.66 17.03
C VAL A 326 -8.30 4.65 15.99
N LEU A 327 -8.96 3.57 16.41
CA LEU A 327 -9.53 2.56 15.52
C LEU A 327 -10.60 3.17 14.61
N PHE A 328 -11.50 3.98 15.16
CA PHE A 328 -12.53 4.68 14.40
C PHE A 328 -11.94 5.58 13.31
N ASN A 329 -10.94 6.39 13.68
CA ASN A 329 -10.24 7.23 12.72
C ASN A 329 -9.51 6.41 11.65
N ALA A 330 -8.82 5.34 12.05
CA ALA A 330 -8.10 4.45 11.14
C ALA A 330 -9.01 3.76 10.12
N VAL A 331 -10.20 3.31 10.55
CA VAL A 331 -11.20 2.71 9.67
C VAL A 331 -11.76 3.73 8.67
N LEU A 332 -12.06 4.96 9.10
CA LEU A 332 -12.53 6.03 8.22
C LEU A 332 -11.48 6.48 7.19
N GLU A 333 -10.23 6.67 7.63
CA GLU A 333 -9.10 7.03 6.77
C GLU A 333 -8.83 5.95 5.72
N ASN A 334 -8.87 4.68 6.12
CA ASN A 334 -8.70 3.56 5.19
C ASN A 334 -9.88 3.46 4.22
N ALA A 335 -11.11 3.67 4.68
CA ALA A 335 -12.30 3.69 3.84
C ALA A 335 -12.24 4.81 2.79
N CYS A 336 -11.75 5.99 3.16
CA CYS A 336 -11.56 7.11 2.26
C CYS A 336 -10.47 6.80 1.20
N SER A 337 -9.32 6.31 1.67
CA SER A 337 -8.19 5.91 0.82
C SER A 337 -8.58 4.80 -0.16
N GLU A 338 -9.41 3.85 0.25
CA GLU A 338 -9.93 2.79 -0.62
C GLU A 338 -10.76 3.36 -1.77
N GLN A 339 -11.66 4.31 -1.50
CA GLN A 339 -12.45 4.92 -2.58
C GLN A 339 -11.57 5.76 -3.51
N GLY A 340 -10.55 6.44 -3.00
CA GLY A 340 -9.57 7.17 -3.81
C GLY A 340 -8.80 6.24 -4.74
N ALA A 341 -8.28 5.13 -4.19
CA ALA A 341 -7.57 4.11 -4.95
C ALA A 341 -8.47 3.40 -5.96
N ARG A 342 -9.73 3.10 -5.61
CA ARG A 342 -10.73 2.53 -6.52
C ARG A 342 -11.03 3.47 -7.67
N MET A 343 -11.20 4.77 -7.41
CA MET A 343 -11.44 5.75 -8.46
C MET A 343 -10.26 5.80 -9.45
N SER A 344 -9.03 5.78 -8.94
CA SER A 344 -7.80 5.73 -9.75
C SER A 344 -7.66 4.43 -10.56
N ALA A 345 -8.01 3.28 -9.98
CA ALA A 345 -8.03 2.00 -10.66
C ALA A 345 -9.09 1.95 -11.78
N MET A 346 -10.28 2.50 -11.56
CA MET A 346 -11.33 2.56 -12.58
C MET A 346 -10.98 3.54 -13.71
N ASP A 347 -10.34 4.65 -13.38
CA ASP A 347 -9.89 5.64 -14.36
C ASP A 347 -8.86 5.05 -15.33
N SER A 348 -7.82 4.40 -14.79
CA SER A 348 -6.83 3.65 -15.59
C SER A 348 -7.46 2.54 -16.42
N SER A 349 -8.41 1.79 -15.85
CA SER A 349 -9.13 0.73 -16.59
C SER A 349 -9.96 1.29 -17.76
N SER A 350 -10.60 2.45 -17.57
CA SER A 350 -11.42 3.09 -18.60
C SER A 350 -10.61 3.65 -19.77
N ARG A 351 -9.39 4.15 -19.49
CA ARG A 351 -8.41 4.56 -20.50
C ARG A 351 -7.90 3.35 -21.28
N ASN A 352 -7.47 2.29 -20.58
CA ASN A 352 -7.00 1.06 -21.22
C ASN A 352 -8.07 0.42 -22.12
N ALA A 353 -9.34 0.47 -21.72
CA ALA A 353 -10.45 0.01 -22.53
C ALA A 353 -10.67 0.90 -23.78
N GLY A 354 -10.42 2.20 -23.68
CA GLY A 354 -10.42 3.13 -24.81
C GLY A 354 -9.36 2.76 -25.84
N ASP A 355 -8.10 2.64 -25.41
CA ASP A 355 -6.98 2.26 -26.29
C ASP A 355 -7.22 0.91 -26.98
N MET A 356 -7.84 -0.04 -26.26
CA MET A 356 -8.21 -1.34 -26.82
C MET A 356 -9.34 -1.23 -27.86
N LEU A 357 -10.33 -0.35 -27.65
CA LEU A 357 -11.38 -0.10 -28.64
C LEU A 357 -10.81 0.50 -29.92
N ASP A 358 -9.84 1.40 -29.82
CA ASP A 358 -9.21 2.01 -30.99
C ASP A 358 -8.46 0.96 -31.82
N ARG A 359 -7.66 0.11 -31.15
CA ARG A 359 -6.97 -1.02 -31.80
C ARG A 359 -7.94 -2.00 -32.46
N LEU A 360 -9.03 -2.37 -31.78
CA LEU A 360 -10.05 -3.27 -32.33
C LEU A 360 -10.80 -2.64 -33.49
N THR A 361 -11.01 -1.33 -33.49
CA THR A 361 -11.66 -0.59 -34.58
C THR A 361 -10.79 -0.61 -35.84
N LEU A 362 -9.49 -0.38 -35.70
CA LEU A 362 -8.54 -0.49 -36.82
C LEU A 362 -8.50 -1.91 -37.38
N SER A 363 -8.42 -2.92 -36.51
CA SER A 363 -8.46 -4.33 -36.91
C SER A 363 -9.76 -4.67 -37.62
N TYR A 364 -10.91 -4.21 -37.12
CA TYR A 364 -12.21 -4.46 -37.73
C TYR A 364 -12.30 -3.87 -39.14
N ASN A 365 -11.83 -2.63 -39.32
CA ASN A 365 -11.85 -1.96 -40.62
C ASN A 365 -10.95 -2.67 -41.64
N ARG A 366 -9.75 -3.10 -41.23
CA ARG A 366 -8.84 -3.89 -42.07
C ARG A 366 -9.46 -5.23 -42.49
N THR A 367 -10.00 -5.99 -41.55
CA THR A 367 -10.66 -7.27 -41.85
C THR A 367 -11.91 -7.08 -42.70
N ARG A 368 -12.70 -6.03 -42.47
CA ARG A 368 -13.87 -5.71 -43.29
C ARG A 368 -13.46 -5.40 -44.73
N GLN A 369 -12.42 -4.60 -44.94
CA GLN A 369 -11.89 -4.29 -46.27
C GLN A 369 -11.40 -5.57 -46.96
N ALA A 370 -10.64 -6.41 -46.25
CA ALA A 370 -10.18 -7.69 -46.79
C ALA A 370 -11.33 -8.61 -47.20
N SER A 371 -12.40 -8.71 -46.39
CA SER A 371 -13.61 -9.49 -46.74
C SER A 371 -14.26 -8.97 -48.01
N ILE A 372 -14.45 -7.65 -48.12
CA ILE A 372 -15.06 -7.02 -49.30
C ILE A 372 -14.22 -7.29 -50.55
N THR A 373 -12.89 -7.17 -50.45
CA THR A 373 -12.01 -7.44 -51.60
C THR A 373 -12.03 -8.90 -52.01
N THR A 374 -12.07 -9.84 -51.05
CA THR A 374 -12.17 -11.28 -51.36
C THR A 374 -13.49 -11.62 -52.03
N GLU A 375 -14.62 -11.13 -51.48
CA GLU A 375 -15.96 -11.33 -52.08
C GLU A 375 -16.02 -10.77 -53.50
N LEU A 376 -15.44 -9.59 -53.75
CA LEU A 376 -15.37 -9.00 -55.10
C LEU A 376 -14.51 -9.83 -56.06
N ILE A 377 -13.36 -10.34 -55.61
CA ILE A 377 -12.48 -11.21 -56.42
C ILE A 377 -13.21 -12.51 -56.77
N GLU A 378 -13.93 -13.11 -55.82
CA GLU A 378 -14.74 -14.31 -56.06
C GLU A 378 -15.83 -14.07 -57.11
N ILE A 379 -16.52 -12.92 -57.06
CA ILE A 379 -17.54 -12.54 -58.06
C ILE A 379 -16.92 -12.38 -59.45
N ILE A 380 -15.80 -11.65 -59.56
CA ILE A 380 -15.12 -11.40 -60.85
C ILE A 380 -14.58 -12.72 -61.42
N SER A 381 -13.99 -13.58 -60.58
CA SER A 381 -13.49 -14.89 -60.97
C SER A 381 -14.63 -15.80 -61.46
N GLY A 382 -15.78 -15.80 -60.77
CA GLY A 382 -16.96 -16.56 -61.17
C GLY A 382 -17.57 -16.08 -62.49
N ALA A 383 -17.65 -14.76 -62.70
CA ALA A 383 -18.13 -14.17 -63.95
C ALA A 383 -17.19 -14.48 -65.14
N SER A 384 -15.88 -14.44 -64.91
CA SER A 384 -14.88 -14.76 -65.94
C SER A 384 -14.94 -16.24 -66.35
N ALA A 385 -15.22 -17.15 -65.40
CA ALA A 385 -15.36 -18.58 -65.67
C ALA A 385 -16.61 -18.95 -66.50
N LEU A 386 -17.58 -18.05 -66.66
CA LEU A 386 -18.77 -18.26 -67.50
C LEU A 386 -18.59 -17.75 -68.93
N THR A 387 -17.58 -16.92 -69.19
CA THR A 387 -17.36 -16.26 -70.49
C THR A 387 -16.24 -16.88 -71.32
N GLY A 388 -15.39 -17.71 -70.71
CA GLY A 388 -14.44 -18.59 -71.40
C GLY A 388 -14.88 -20.04 -71.30
#